data_AF-A0A2V6FBM2-F1
#
_entry.id   AF-A0A2V6FBM2-F1
#
_cell.length_a   1.000
_cell.length_b   1.000
_cell.length_c   1.000
_cell.angle_alpha   90.00
_cell.angle_beta   90.00
_cell.angle_gamma   90.00
#
_symmetry.space_group_name_H-M   'P 1'
#
loop_
_entity.id
_entity.type
_entity.pdbx_description
1 polymer ?
#
loop_
_entity_poly.entity_id
_entity_poly.type
_entity_poly.pdbx_seq_one_letter_code
_entity_poly.pdbx_strand_id
1 'polypeptide(L)'
;MCGILGGWTQSKLPREAIEEALCRLRHRGPDDAGIHESGLVFLGIRRLSIIDLNGGHQPMFNEDGSLAVVLNGEIYNYVEKMSELKACGHVFRTASDTEVLVHLYEERGEQMLNELRGMFAFAIWDLRKRKLFLARDRFGKKPIYYTRTKDGGFLFASELKALKSLAAAAGEAWKIRGQAIYDYLSLCIVPQPDTVY
;
A
#
# COMPACT_ATOMS: atom_id res chain seq x y z
N MET A 1 13.27 0.00 -4.17
CA MET A 1 12.01 -0.76 -4.34
C MET A 1 11.05 -0.19 -3.31
N CYS A 2 10.00 0.54 -3.66
CA CYS A 2 9.19 1.33 -2.72
C CYS A 2 8.66 0.54 -1.50
N GLY A 3 8.20 1.26 -0.47
CA GLY A 3 7.54 0.69 0.70
C GLY A 3 6.24 1.43 0.97
N ILE A 4 5.13 0.70 1.07
CA ILE A 4 3.81 1.26 1.39
C ILE A 4 3.35 0.81 2.77
N LEU A 5 2.55 1.64 3.42
CA LEU A 5 1.81 1.31 4.64
C LEU A 5 0.47 2.07 4.68
N GLY A 6 -0.41 1.66 5.58
CA GLY A 6 -1.69 2.33 5.74
C GLY A 6 -2.67 1.48 6.53
N GLY A 7 -3.91 1.93 6.59
CA GLY A 7 -4.96 1.25 7.33
C GLY A 7 -5.99 2.20 7.91
N TRP A 8 -6.80 1.67 8.83
CA TRP A 8 -7.68 2.43 9.70
C TRP A 8 -7.65 1.90 11.12
N THR A 9 -7.96 2.77 12.08
CA THR A 9 -8.06 2.47 13.52
C THR A 9 -9.35 3.07 14.08
N GLN A 10 -9.79 2.69 15.29
CA GLN A 10 -10.99 3.32 15.89
C GLN A 10 -10.73 4.71 16.45
N SER A 11 -9.47 5.01 16.76
CA SER A 11 -9.00 6.33 17.17
C SER A 11 -7.91 6.80 16.22
N LYS A 12 -7.81 8.12 16.02
CA LYS A 12 -6.79 8.68 15.14
C LYS A 12 -5.40 8.37 15.69
N LEU A 13 -4.55 7.73 14.89
CA LEU A 13 -3.14 7.55 15.25
C LEU A 13 -2.40 8.90 15.22
N PRO A 14 -1.47 9.13 16.16
CA PRO A 14 -0.57 10.28 16.07
C PRO A 14 0.21 10.26 14.74
N ARG A 15 0.34 11.42 14.11
CA ARG A 15 1.04 11.53 12.81
C ARG A 15 2.49 11.07 12.92
N GLU A 16 3.12 11.37 14.05
CA GLU A 16 4.49 10.98 14.38
C GLU A 16 4.67 9.47 14.36
N ALA A 17 3.64 8.70 14.77
CA ALA A 17 3.67 7.25 14.72
C ALA A 17 3.64 6.71 13.28
N ILE A 18 2.90 7.38 12.38
CA ILE A 18 2.87 7.05 10.95
C ILE A 18 4.22 7.39 10.30
N GLU A 19 4.78 8.55 10.61
CA GLU A 19 6.09 9.01 10.13
C GLU A 19 7.22 8.08 10.61
N GLU A 20 7.17 7.66 11.89
CA GLU A 20 8.10 6.71 12.48
C GLU A 20 8.04 5.34 11.78
N ALA A 21 6.84 4.85 11.46
CA ALA A 21 6.66 3.62 10.70
C ALA A 21 7.20 3.76 9.26
N LEU A 22 7.01 4.92 8.62
CA LEU A 22 7.59 5.21 7.31
C LEU A 22 9.10 5.31 7.34
N CYS A 23 9.71 5.86 8.40
CA CYS A 23 11.17 5.90 8.56
C CYS A 23 11.77 4.49 8.54
N ARG A 24 11.07 3.50 9.10
CA ARG A 24 11.48 2.07 9.03
C ARG A 24 11.43 1.50 7.61
N LEU A 25 10.73 2.15 6.68
CA LEU A 25 10.70 1.79 5.26
C LEU A 25 11.66 2.63 4.42
N ARG A 26 12.46 3.54 4.99
CA ARG A 26 13.32 4.46 4.21
C ARG A 26 14.30 3.73 3.29
N HIS A 27 14.84 2.58 3.71
CA HIS A 27 15.76 1.77 2.89
C HIS A 27 15.11 1.23 1.61
N ARG A 28 13.78 1.16 1.56
CA ARG A 28 13.02 0.75 0.38
C ARG A 28 12.93 1.87 -0.67
N GLY A 29 12.70 3.09 -0.20
CA GLY A 29 12.51 4.29 -1.02
C GLY A 29 13.09 5.53 -0.35
N PRO A 30 14.37 5.84 -0.60
CA PRO A 30 15.05 6.96 0.03
C PRO A 30 14.77 8.30 -0.65
N ASP A 31 14.19 8.31 -1.86
CA ASP A 31 14.12 9.48 -2.73
C ASP A 31 12.96 10.41 -2.37
N ASP A 32 11.82 9.84 -1.98
CA ASP A 32 10.60 10.60 -1.72
C ASP A 32 9.69 9.90 -0.70
N ALA A 33 8.78 10.66 -0.10
CA ALA A 33 7.81 10.15 0.86
C ALA A 33 6.53 10.97 0.92
N GLY A 34 5.42 10.30 1.19
CA GLY A 34 4.15 10.96 1.36
C GLY A 34 3.25 10.24 2.35
N ILE A 35 2.33 11.02 2.93
CA ILE A 35 1.27 10.58 3.82
C ILE A 35 -0.02 11.26 3.37
N HIS A 36 -1.08 10.48 3.26
CA HIS A 36 -2.45 10.98 3.14
C HIS A 36 -3.25 10.49 4.34
N GLU A 37 -3.94 11.40 5.02
CA GLU A 37 -4.84 11.12 6.14
C GLU A 37 -6.27 11.54 5.76
N SER A 38 -7.24 10.67 6.01
CA SER A 38 -8.67 10.90 5.77
C SER A 38 -9.47 10.38 6.96
N GLY A 39 -9.66 11.25 7.96
CA GLY A 39 -10.29 10.88 9.23
C GLY A 39 -9.47 9.84 10.00
N LEU A 40 -10.00 8.61 10.07
CA LEU A 40 -9.36 7.46 10.74
C LEU A 40 -8.53 6.60 9.78
N VAL A 41 -8.54 6.92 8.48
CA VAL A 41 -7.81 6.19 7.44
C VAL A 41 -6.54 6.94 7.11
N PHE A 42 -5.47 6.20 6.83
CA PHE A 42 -4.23 6.76 6.32
C PHE A 42 -3.56 5.84 5.31
N LEU A 43 -2.84 6.47 4.38
CA LEU A 43 -1.94 5.83 3.42
C LEU A 43 -0.58 6.51 3.49
N GLY A 44 0.49 5.74 3.41
CA GLY A 44 1.85 6.25 3.44
C GLY A 44 2.77 5.49 2.51
N ILE A 45 3.80 6.17 2.01
CA ILE A 45 4.78 5.60 1.10
C ILE A 45 6.19 6.15 1.31
N ARG A 46 7.19 5.28 1.09
CA ARG A 46 8.58 5.60 0.79
C ARG A 46 8.85 5.18 -0.65
N ARG A 47 9.23 6.14 -1.49
CA ARG A 47 9.36 5.95 -2.93
C ARG A 47 10.84 5.87 -3.34
N LEU A 48 11.13 4.90 -4.22
CA LEU A 48 12.35 4.89 -5.03
C LEU A 48 11.93 5.33 -6.43
N SER A 49 12.48 6.42 -6.91
CA SER A 49 12.13 7.07 -8.16
C SER A 49 12.75 6.32 -9.34
N ILE A 50 11.98 5.44 -9.98
CA ILE A 50 12.41 4.68 -11.18
C ILE A 50 11.70 5.20 -12.44
N ILE A 51 10.37 5.27 -12.42
CA ILE A 51 9.52 5.76 -13.51
C ILE A 51 8.98 7.14 -13.11
N ASP A 52 9.08 8.12 -14.00
CA ASP A 52 8.67 9.52 -13.77
C ASP A 52 9.33 10.12 -12.51
N LEU A 53 10.57 10.60 -12.69
CA LEU A 53 11.40 11.12 -11.60
C LEU A 53 10.78 12.33 -10.90
N ASN A 54 10.00 13.14 -11.62
CA ASN A 54 9.52 14.45 -11.15
C ASN A 54 8.01 14.48 -10.85
N GLY A 55 7.19 13.72 -11.59
CA GLY A 55 5.73 13.71 -11.42
C GLY A 55 5.20 12.57 -10.55
N GLY A 56 6.04 11.56 -10.23
CA GLY A 56 5.61 10.32 -9.61
C GLY A 56 5.34 10.35 -8.09
N HIS A 57 5.16 11.53 -7.49
CA HIS A 57 4.90 11.69 -6.06
C HIS A 57 3.62 10.95 -5.63
N GLN A 58 3.69 10.29 -4.47
CA GLN A 58 2.59 9.49 -3.95
C GLN A 58 2.34 9.81 -2.46
N PRO A 59 1.10 9.68 -1.93
CA PRO A 59 -0.10 9.13 -2.59
C PRO A 59 -0.60 9.95 -3.79
N MET A 60 -1.06 9.27 -4.84
CA MET A 60 -1.65 9.90 -6.03
C MET A 60 -3.16 9.92 -5.95
N PHE A 61 -3.79 10.87 -6.63
CA PHE A 61 -5.23 11.08 -6.59
C PHE A 61 -5.83 11.12 -7.99
N ASN A 62 -7.11 10.75 -8.12
CA ASN A 62 -7.88 11.04 -9.32
C ASN A 62 -8.21 12.55 -9.43
N GLU A 63 -8.90 12.95 -10.49
CA GLU A 63 -9.15 14.34 -10.86
C GLU A 63 -9.85 15.13 -9.76
N ASP A 64 -10.84 14.51 -9.13
CA ASP A 64 -11.68 15.12 -8.09
C ASP A 64 -11.18 14.87 -6.66
N GLY A 65 -10.08 14.12 -6.50
CA GLY A 65 -9.48 13.80 -5.21
C GLY A 65 -10.29 12.85 -4.34
N SER A 66 -11.31 12.18 -4.88
CA SER A 66 -12.12 11.21 -4.14
C SER A 66 -11.46 9.84 -4.01
N LEU A 67 -10.42 9.57 -4.80
CA LEU A 67 -9.59 8.37 -4.73
C LEU A 67 -8.15 8.74 -4.42
N ALA A 68 -7.49 7.93 -3.57
CA ALA A 68 -6.05 8.06 -3.28
C ALA A 68 -5.36 6.70 -3.41
N VAL A 69 -4.18 6.62 -4.05
CA VAL A 69 -3.43 5.38 -4.23
C VAL A 69 -1.98 5.49 -3.75
N VAL A 70 -1.47 4.38 -3.20
CA VAL A 70 -0.03 4.12 -3.03
C VAL A 70 0.34 2.81 -3.69
N LEU A 71 1.49 2.77 -4.36
CA LEU A 71 2.01 1.62 -5.12
C LEU A 71 3.44 1.30 -4.70
N ASN A 72 3.67 0.05 -4.32
CA ASN A 72 4.98 -0.57 -4.35
C ASN A 72 5.03 -1.55 -5.53
N GLY A 73 5.65 -1.15 -6.62
CA GLY A 73 5.75 -1.98 -7.80
C GLY A 73 5.76 -1.20 -9.10
N GLU A 74 5.45 -1.90 -10.18
CA GLU A 74 5.41 -1.39 -11.54
C GLU A 74 4.24 -2.03 -12.28
N ILE A 75 3.45 -1.20 -12.98
CA ILE A 75 2.42 -1.65 -13.92
C ILE A 75 3.01 -1.59 -15.33
N TYR A 76 3.28 -2.74 -15.94
CA TYR A 76 3.99 -2.84 -17.22
C TYR A 76 3.15 -2.38 -18.40
N ASN A 77 1.84 -2.60 -18.36
CA ASN A 77 0.92 -2.18 -19.42
C ASN A 77 0.29 -0.80 -19.16
N TYR A 78 0.93 0.06 -18.37
CA TYR A 78 0.40 1.37 -18.00
C TYR A 78 0.21 2.30 -19.21
N VAL A 79 1.08 2.23 -20.24
CA VAL A 79 0.96 3.07 -21.45
C VAL A 79 -0.32 2.73 -22.20
N GLU A 80 -0.58 1.45 -22.44
CA GLU A 80 -1.81 0.97 -23.08
C GLU A 80 -3.04 1.39 -22.28
N LYS A 81 -3.03 1.16 -20.96
CA LYS A 81 -4.14 1.51 -20.07
C LYS A 81 -4.39 3.01 -19.99
N MET A 82 -3.32 3.82 -19.97
CA MET A 82 -3.43 5.27 -19.98
C MET A 82 -4.09 5.77 -21.27
N SER A 83 -3.73 5.22 -22.43
CA SER A 83 -4.38 5.55 -23.71
C SER A 83 -5.86 5.19 -23.72
N GLU A 84 -6.24 4.01 -23.21
CA GLU A 84 -7.63 3.59 -23.07
C GLU A 84 -8.43 4.54 -22.15
N LEU A 85 -7.89 4.85 -20.98
CA LEU A 85 -8.56 5.72 -19.99
C LEU A 85 -8.70 7.16 -20.48
N LYS A 86 -7.70 7.69 -21.20
CA LYS A 86 -7.81 9.00 -21.85
C LYS A 86 -8.92 9.01 -22.91
N ALA A 87 -9.11 7.92 -23.65
CA ALA A 87 -10.21 7.79 -24.60
C ALA A 87 -11.58 7.72 -23.90
N CYS A 88 -11.63 7.24 -22.66
CA CYS A 88 -12.82 7.28 -21.79
C CYS A 88 -13.05 8.64 -21.11
N GLY A 89 -12.17 9.63 -21.31
CA GLY A 89 -12.31 10.99 -20.80
C GLY A 89 -11.52 11.30 -19.52
N HIS A 90 -10.71 10.38 -19.01
CA HIS A 90 -9.85 10.63 -17.84
C HIS A 90 -8.71 11.60 -18.15
N VAL A 91 -8.42 12.51 -17.22
CA VAL A 91 -7.40 13.56 -17.34
C VAL A 91 -6.22 13.25 -16.41
N PHE A 92 -5.12 12.81 -17.02
CA PHE A 92 -3.88 12.50 -16.32
C PHE A 92 -3.04 13.75 -16.06
N ARG A 93 -2.49 13.86 -14.85
CA ARG A 93 -1.57 14.91 -14.40
C ARG A 93 -0.10 14.48 -14.53
N THR A 94 0.16 13.18 -14.58
CA THR A 94 1.50 12.57 -14.59
C THR A 94 1.62 11.56 -15.74
N ALA A 95 2.85 11.11 -15.98
CA ALA A 95 3.11 9.97 -16.87
C ALA A 95 3.41 8.69 -16.07
N SER A 96 3.04 8.65 -14.78
CA SER A 96 3.33 7.54 -13.89
C SER A 96 2.35 6.39 -14.08
N ASP A 97 2.88 5.18 -13.97
CA ASP A 97 2.12 3.93 -13.89
C ASP A 97 1.18 3.88 -12.68
N THR A 98 1.48 4.64 -11.62
CA THR A 98 0.66 4.69 -10.41
C THR A 98 -0.66 5.43 -10.65
N GLU A 99 -0.68 6.48 -11.47
CA GLU A 99 -1.90 7.26 -11.75
C GLU A 99 -2.92 6.42 -12.54
N VAL A 100 -2.46 5.48 -13.37
CA VAL A 100 -3.34 4.53 -14.05
C VAL A 100 -4.20 3.75 -13.05
N LEU A 101 -3.71 3.46 -11.85
CA LEU A 101 -4.47 2.69 -10.85
C LEU A 101 -5.70 3.43 -10.33
N VAL A 102 -5.62 4.75 -10.11
CA VAL A 102 -6.78 5.51 -9.59
C VAL A 102 -7.88 5.61 -10.65
N HIS A 103 -7.53 5.96 -11.89
CA HIS A 103 -8.51 6.06 -12.97
C HIS A 103 -9.07 4.68 -13.37
N LEU A 104 -8.24 3.63 -13.38
CA LEU A 104 -8.73 2.28 -13.69
C LEU A 104 -9.67 1.74 -12.59
N TYR A 105 -9.39 2.04 -11.32
CA TYR A 105 -10.30 1.70 -10.22
C TYR A 105 -11.60 2.52 -10.29
N GLU A 106 -11.54 3.79 -10.69
CA GLU A 106 -12.74 4.61 -10.91
C GLU A 106 -13.65 3.99 -11.99
N GLU A 107 -13.05 3.54 -13.10
CA GLU A 107 -13.75 3.02 -14.27
C GLU A 107 -14.24 1.57 -14.10
N ARG A 108 -13.49 0.72 -13.40
CA ARG A 108 -13.72 -0.74 -13.34
C ARG A 108 -13.85 -1.31 -11.92
N GLY A 109 -13.58 -0.50 -10.89
CA GLY A 109 -13.51 -0.98 -9.51
C GLY A 109 -12.52 -2.13 -9.35
N GLU A 110 -12.90 -3.15 -8.57
CA GLU A 110 -12.05 -4.31 -8.29
C GLU A 110 -11.72 -5.16 -9.53
N GLN A 111 -12.56 -5.08 -10.58
CA GLN A 111 -12.35 -5.85 -11.81
C GLN A 111 -11.06 -5.43 -12.55
N MET A 112 -10.50 -4.27 -12.22
CA MET A 112 -9.20 -3.80 -12.73
C MET A 112 -8.08 -4.84 -12.62
N LEU A 113 -8.11 -5.71 -11.60
CA LEU A 113 -7.07 -6.71 -11.36
C LEU A 113 -6.94 -7.76 -12.48
N ASN A 114 -7.98 -7.91 -13.30
CA ASN A 114 -7.96 -8.79 -14.47
C ASN A 114 -7.14 -8.20 -15.62
N GLU A 115 -6.94 -6.88 -15.62
CA GLU A 115 -6.32 -6.15 -16.71
C GLU A 115 -4.87 -5.72 -16.40
N LEU A 116 -4.48 -5.74 -15.12
CA LEU A 116 -3.15 -5.32 -14.70
C LEU A 116 -2.08 -6.38 -15.02
N ARG A 117 -1.02 -5.95 -15.72
CA ARG A 117 0.21 -6.72 -15.90
C ARG A 117 1.33 -6.01 -15.15
N GLY A 118 1.99 -6.70 -14.23
CA GLY A 118 3.01 -6.06 -13.42
C GLY A 118 3.49 -6.90 -12.24
N MET A 119 4.30 -6.25 -11.42
CA MET A 119 4.65 -6.71 -10.07
C MET A 119 4.24 -5.62 -9.11
N PHE A 120 3.26 -5.85 -8.24
CA PHE A 120 2.68 -4.77 -7.48
C PHE A 120 2.11 -5.23 -6.14
N ALA A 121 2.19 -4.32 -5.18
CA ALA A 121 1.29 -4.24 -4.06
C ALA A 121 0.82 -2.79 -3.98
N PHE A 122 -0.48 -2.55 -3.95
CA PHE A 122 -1.03 -1.20 -3.87
C PHE A 122 -2.22 -1.13 -2.93
N ALA A 123 -2.51 0.07 -2.45
CA ALA A 123 -3.71 0.36 -1.69
C ALA A 123 -4.41 1.58 -2.28
N ILE A 124 -5.72 1.48 -2.48
CA ILE A 124 -6.60 2.56 -2.91
C ILE A 124 -7.57 2.90 -1.77
N TRP A 125 -7.64 4.17 -1.39
CA TRP A 125 -8.69 4.70 -0.53
C TRP A 125 -9.77 5.36 -1.39
N ASP A 126 -10.99 4.82 -1.31
CA ASP A 126 -12.19 5.37 -1.94
C ASP A 126 -13.00 6.13 -0.89
N LEU A 127 -12.93 7.46 -0.94
CA LEU A 127 -13.60 8.33 0.01
C LEU A 127 -15.12 8.26 -0.10
N ARG A 128 -15.65 8.09 -1.32
CA ARG A 128 -17.09 8.05 -1.59
C ARG A 128 -17.71 6.79 -1.01
N LYS A 129 -17.06 5.64 -1.19
CA LYS A 129 -17.51 4.35 -0.67
C LYS A 129 -17.00 4.05 0.74
N ARG A 130 -16.13 4.91 1.29
CA ARG A 130 -15.39 4.69 2.54
C ARG A 130 -14.73 3.31 2.58
N LYS A 131 -14.01 2.97 1.49
CA LYS A 131 -13.45 1.64 1.27
C LYS A 131 -11.95 1.71 1.02
N LEU A 132 -11.21 0.92 1.80
CA LEU A 132 -9.80 0.65 1.55
C LEU A 132 -9.67 -0.64 0.73
N PHE A 133 -9.17 -0.53 -0.49
CA PHE A 133 -8.92 -1.65 -1.39
C PHE A 133 -7.42 -1.93 -1.46
N LEU A 134 -7.00 -3.09 -0.94
CA LEU A 134 -5.60 -3.53 -0.91
C LEU A 134 -5.43 -4.72 -1.85
N ALA A 135 -4.47 -4.63 -2.77
CA ALA A 135 -4.22 -5.68 -3.75
C ALA A 135 -2.73 -6.00 -3.88
N ARG A 136 -2.45 -7.26 -4.23
CA ARG A 136 -1.11 -7.79 -4.48
C ARG A 136 -1.14 -8.59 -5.78
N ASP A 137 -0.04 -8.57 -6.53
CA ASP A 137 0.09 -9.31 -7.78
C ASP A 137 -0.02 -10.83 -7.56
N ARG A 138 -0.37 -11.56 -8.63
CA ARG A 138 -0.66 -13.00 -8.62
C ARG A 138 0.47 -13.87 -8.08
N PHE A 139 1.71 -13.45 -8.27
CA PHE A 139 2.91 -14.17 -7.79
C PHE A 139 3.38 -13.68 -6.42
N GLY A 140 2.74 -12.66 -5.87
CA GLY A 140 3.15 -12.04 -4.62
C GLY A 140 4.55 -11.45 -4.68
N LYS A 141 4.99 -10.90 -5.81
CA LYS A 141 6.36 -10.37 -5.95
C LYS A 141 6.65 -9.25 -4.95
N LYS A 142 5.68 -8.40 -4.66
CA LYS A 142 5.83 -7.28 -3.72
C LYS A 142 5.26 -7.66 -2.35
N PRO A 143 6.03 -7.55 -1.25
CA PRO A 143 5.56 -7.98 0.06
C PRO A 143 4.50 -7.03 0.61
N ILE A 144 3.50 -7.61 1.26
CA ILE A 144 2.49 -6.91 2.04
C ILE A 144 2.19 -7.77 3.28
N TYR A 145 2.18 -7.17 4.45
CA TYR A 145 1.77 -7.78 5.71
C TYR A 145 0.61 -6.96 6.25
N TYR A 146 -0.32 -7.60 6.95
CA TYR A 146 -1.44 -6.92 7.58
C TYR A 146 -1.75 -7.49 8.95
N THR A 147 -2.45 -6.71 9.77
CA THR A 147 -3.04 -7.14 11.03
C THR A 147 -4.41 -6.51 11.18
N ARG A 148 -5.25 -7.14 12.02
CA ARG A 148 -6.41 -6.48 12.61
C ARG A 148 -6.05 -6.05 14.03
N THR A 149 -6.56 -4.91 14.46
CA THR A 149 -6.47 -4.49 15.86
C THR A 149 -7.65 -5.06 16.65
N LYS A 150 -7.52 -5.17 17.97
CA LYS A 150 -8.54 -5.76 18.85
C LYS A 150 -9.86 -5.00 18.85
N ASP A 151 -9.80 -3.70 18.59
CA ASP A 151 -10.95 -2.79 18.47
C ASP A 151 -11.54 -2.75 17.04
N GLY A 152 -11.06 -3.58 16.12
CA GLY A 152 -11.63 -3.73 14.77
C GLY A 152 -11.03 -2.82 13.69
N GLY A 153 -9.88 -2.20 13.96
CA GLY A 153 -9.03 -1.58 12.96
C GLY A 153 -8.30 -2.60 12.08
N PHE A 154 -7.66 -2.11 11.02
CA PHE A 154 -6.86 -2.88 10.09
C PHE A 154 -5.66 -2.07 9.66
N LEU A 155 -4.48 -2.68 9.72
CA LEU A 155 -3.21 -2.03 9.40
C LEU A 155 -2.44 -2.91 8.41
N PHE A 156 -1.73 -2.29 7.47
CA PHE A 156 -0.85 -2.98 6.54
C PHE A 156 0.48 -2.25 6.36
N ALA A 157 1.53 -2.99 5.99
CA ALA A 157 2.80 -2.43 5.55
C ALA A 157 3.58 -3.41 4.67
N SER A 158 4.53 -2.90 3.87
CA SER A 158 5.43 -3.75 3.05
C SER A 158 6.41 -4.59 3.88
N GLU A 159 6.66 -4.25 5.14
CA GLU A 159 7.56 -4.99 6.03
C GLU A 159 7.01 -5.08 7.46
N LEU A 160 7.23 -6.23 8.11
CA LEU A 160 6.78 -6.48 9.48
C LEU A 160 7.29 -5.45 10.49
N LYS A 161 8.50 -4.89 10.31
CA LYS A 161 9.04 -3.89 11.23
C LYS A 161 8.25 -2.58 11.23
N ALA A 162 7.74 -2.16 10.07
CA ALA A 162 6.87 -0.99 9.96
C ALA A 162 5.47 -1.31 10.48
N LEU A 163 4.93 -2.48 10.13
CA LEU A 163 3.61 -2.91 10.63
C LEU A 163 3.59 -3.04 12.16
N LYS A 164 4.63 -3.64 12.76
CA LYS A 164 4.78 -3.74 14.21
C LYS A 164 4.83 -2.38 14.89
N SER A 165 5.46 -1.38 14.24
CA SER A 165 5.49 0.00 14.73
C SER A 165 4.10 0.61 14.75
N LEU A 166 3.32 0.45 13.67
CA LEU A 166 1.93 0.92 13.60
C LEU A 166 1.03 0.20 14.61
N ALA A 167 1.18 -1.12 14.71
CA ALA A 167 0.41 -1.94 15.64
C ALA A 167 0.67 -1.50 17.09
N ALA A 168 1.93 -1.28 17.47
CA ALA A 168 2.29 -0.76 18.79
C ALA A 168 1.66 0.62 19.07
N ALA A 169 1.67 1.52 18.09
CA ALA A 169 1.01 2.81 18.19
C ALA A 169 -0.52 2.71 18.34
N ALA A 170 -1.12 1.65 17.80
CA ALA A 170 -2.53 1.30 17.98
C ALA A 170 -2.82 0.52 19.28
N GLY A 171 -1.84 0.38 20.18
CA GLY A 171 -1.99 -0.35 21.44
C GLY A 171 -1.91 -1.87 21.32
N GLU A 172 -1.48 -2.41 20.17
CA GLU A 172 -1.26 -3.83 19.99
C GLU A 172 0.09 -4.29 20.55
N ALA A 173 0.08 -5.46 21.19
CA ALA A 173 1.27 -6.10 21.72
C ALA A 173 1.45 -7.46 21.05
N TRP A 174 2.49 -7.59 20.24
CA TRP A 174 2.79 -8.82 19.51
C TRP A 174 3.84 -9.66 20.23
N LYS A 175 3.56 -10.96 20.33
CA LYS A 175 4.47 -11.94 20.92
C LYS A 175 4.94 -12.90 19.82
N ILE A 176 6.14 -13.42 19.98
CA ILE A 176 6.63 -14.47 19.09
C ILE A 176 5.78 -15.72 19.31
N ARG A 177 5.27 -16.33 18.24
CA ARG A 177 4.56 -17.61 18.34
C ARG A 177 5.57 -18.73 18.52
N GLY A 178 5.37 -19.58 19.54
CA GLY A 178 6.19 -20.77 19.74
C GLY A 178 6.20 -21.68 18.51
N GLN A 179 5.06 -21.78 17.82
CA GLN A 179 4.95 -22.52 16.56
C GLN A 179 5.86 -21.95 15.47
N ALA A 180 5.96 -20.62 15.34
CA ALA A 180 6.83 -20.02 14.34
C ALA A 180 8.32 -20.31 14.58
N ILE A 181 8.73 -20.46 15.85
CA ILE A 181 10.09 -20.92 16.19
C ILE A 181 10.28 -22.37 15.75
N TYR A 182 9.33 -23.24 16.07
CA TYR A 182 9.37 -24.65 15.67
C TYR A 182 9.44 -24.79 14.14
N ASP A 183 8.58 -24.07 13.41
CA ASP A 183 8.53 -24.09 11.95
C ASP A 183 9.83 -23.59 11.35
N TYR A 184 10.36 -22.47 11.85
CA TYR A 184 11.62 -21.95 11.36
C TYR A 184 12.79 -22.90 11.60
N LEU A 185 12.87 -23.54 12.79
CA LEU A 185 13.94 -24.49 13.08
C LEU A 185 13.80 -25.80 12.31
N SER A 186 12.58 -26.20 11.96
CA SER A 186 12.32 -27.47 11.24
C SER A 186 12.37 -27.32 9.72
N LEU A 187 11.88 -26.19 9.19
CA LEU A 187 11.65 -25.94 7.76
C LEU A 187 12.57 -24.85 7.19
N CYS A 188 13.36 -24.17 8.05
CA CYS A 188 14.14 -22.98 7.71
C CYS A 188 13.29 -21.78 7.22
N ILE A 189 11.97 -21.83 7.41
CA ILE A 189 11.01 -20.80 7.03
C ILE A 189 9.77 -20.88 7.91
N VAL A 190 9.09 -19.74 8.13
CA VAL A 190 7.70 -19.75 8.62
C VAL A 190 6.77 -19.80 7.40
N PRO A 191 5.99 -20.87 7.21
CA PRO A 191 5.14 -21.01 6.04
C PRO A 191 4.11 -19.88 5.92
N GLN A 192 3.81 -19.45 4.69
CA GLN A 192 2.70 -18.53 4.45
C GLN A 192 1.36 -19.21 4.79
N PRO A 193 0.34 -18.46 5.24
CA PRO A 193 0.26 -16.99 5.37
C PRO A 193 0.85 -16.43 6.67
N ASP A 194 1.46 -17.28 7.49
CA ASP A 194 1.87 -16.98 8.85
C ASP A 194 3.16 -16.14 8.93
N THR A 195 3.37 -15.53 10.10
CA THR A 195 4.59 -14.76 10.42
C THR A 195 5.17 -15.21 11.75
N VAL A 196 6.29 -14.58 12.18
CA VAL A 196 6.90 -14.85 13.49
C VAL A 196 5.99 -14.45 14.67
N TYR A 197 5.00 -13.59 14.43
CA TYR A 197 4.02 -13.10 15.41
C TYR A 197 2.67 -13.80 15.28
#